data_AF-S3CLV6-F1
#
_entry.id   AF-S3CLV6-F1
#
_cell.length_a   1.000
_cell.length_b   1.000
_cell.length_c   1.000
_cell.angle_alpha   90.00
_cell.angle_beta   90.00
_cell.angle_gamma   90.00
#
_symmetry.space_group_name_H-M   'P 1'
#
loop_
_entity.id
_entity.type
_entity.pdbx_description
1 polymer ?
#
loop_
_entity_poly.entity_id
_entity_poly.type
_entity_poly.pdbx_seq_one_letter_code
_entity_poly.pdbx_strand_id
1 'polypeptide(L)'
;MSPPVAMFEERRSSEVDSAPLKSSFDVKSFPVRSSKSKTLDELADQWENGFTFAPIRESQVSRAMTRRYFNDLDNYAESDIVIVGAGSCGLSTAYMLGKARPDLKIAIIEASVSPGGGAWLGGQLFSAMVMRKPADAFLTDLGVPFDDEGDFVVVKHAALFTSTLLSKVLSFPNIKLFNATAVEDLITRQNSDGTLRIAGVVTNWTLVTMHHDDQSCMDPNTINAPIVVSTTGHDGPFGAFCVKRLVSMQQIEKLGGMRGLDMNTAEDAIVKRTREVVPGLVVGGMELSEVDGANRMGPTFGAMALSGVKAAEEVLKVFDERKKQNAY
;
A
#
# COMPACT_ATOMS: atom_id res chain seq x y z
N MET A 1 52.84 -27.81 -1.42
CA MET A 1 52.01 -28.92 -1.91
C MET A 1 50.69 -28.34 -2.37
N SER A 2 50.39 -28.44 -3.66
CA SER A 2 49.11 -27.99 -4.23
C SER A 2 47.99 -28.99 -3.85
N PRO A 3 46.74 -28.54 -3.65
CA PRO A 3 45.62 -29.45 -3.39
C PRO A 3 45.25 -30.23 -4.67
N PRO A 4 44.63 -31.43 -4.53
CA PRO A 4 44.33 -32.27 -5.67
C PRO A 4 43.23 -31.65 -6.56
N VAL A 5 43.42 -31.76 -7.87
CA VAL A 5 42.44 -31.39 -8.89
C VAL A 5 41.24 -32.35 -8.79
N ALA A 6 40.03 -31.81 -8.72
CA ALA A 6 38.81 -32.60 -8.77
C ALA A 6 38.67 -33.25 -10.16
N MET A 7 38.85 -34.57 -10.23
CA MET A 7 38.54 -35.36 -11.42
C MET A 7 37.03 -35.48 -11.53
N PHE A 8 36.45 -34.92 -12.59
CA PHE A 8 35.02 -35.03 -12.88
C PHE A 8 34.78 -36.40 -13.52
N GLU A 9 34.18 -37.34 -12.77
CA GLU A 9 33.62 -38.55 -13.37
C GLU A 9 32.27 -38.22 -14.02
N GLU A 10 32.20 -38.41 -15.33
CA GLU A 10 30.99 -38.23 -16.12
C GLU A 10 29.99 -39.36 -15.77
N ARG A 11 29.10 -39.09 -14.81
CA ARG A 11 27.97 -40.00 -14.53
C ARG A 11 27.02 -39.99 -15.72
N ARG A 12 26.78 -41.18 -16.28
CA ARG A 12 25.73 -41.46 -17.28
C ARG A 12 24.43 -40.77 -16.87
N SER A 13 23.86 -40.04 -17.81
CA SER A 13 22.58 -39.35 -17.73
C SER A 13 21.48 -40.31 -17.27
N SER A 14 21.02 -40.17 -16.01
CA SER A 14 19.67 -40.60 -15.66
C SER A 14 18.72 -39.67 -16.40
N GLU A 15 17.86 -40.22 -17.26
CA GLU A 15 16.74 -39.49 -17.85
C GLU A 15 15.87 -38.96 -16.71
N VAL A 16 16.09 -37.69 -16.35
CA VAL A 16 15.13 -36.95 -15.54
C VAL A 16 13.97 -36.70 -16.48
N ASP A 17 12.83 -37.33 -16.23
CA ASP A 17 11.57 -37.09 -16.93
C ASP A 17 11.33 -35.57 -16.99
N SER A 18 11.66 -34.99 -18.14
CA SER A 18 11.52 -33.56 -18.35
C SER A 18 10.04 -33.29 -18.55
N ALA A 19 9.36 -32.83 -17.48
CA ALA A 19 8.00 -32.32 -17.60
C ALA A 19 7.97 -31.28 -18.73
N PRO A 20 7.13 -31.46 -19.76
CA PRO A 20 7.18 -30.64 -20.97
C PRO A 20 6.97 -29.17 -20.61
N LEU A 21 7.97 -28.33 -20.90
CA LEU A 21 7.90 -26.88 -20.78
C LEU A 21 6.90 -26.37 -21.83
N LYS A 22 5.71 -25.96 -21.39
CA LYS A 22 4.78 -25.23 -22.26
C LYS A 22 5.46 -23.97 -22.79
N SER A 23 5.50 -23.84 -24.12
CA SER A 23 6.17 -22.75 -24.84
C SER A 23 5.43 -21.41 -24.75
N SER A 24 4.15 -21.42 -24.34
CA SER A 24 3.39 -20.21 -24.05
C SER A 24 2.75 -20.30 -22.66
N PHE A 25 3.03 -19.28 -21.85
CA PHE A 25 2.42 -19.07 -20.53
C PHE A 25 1.52 -17.84 -20.58
N ASP A 26 0.56 -17.84 -21.51
CA ASP A 26 -0.51 -16.84 -21.48
C ASP A 26 -1.21 -16.93 -20.13
N VAL A 27 -1.17 -15.84 -19.37
CA VAL A 27 -1.86 -15.73 -18.08
C VAL A 27 -3.36 -15.64 -18.39
N LYS A 28 -4.04 -16.78 -18.41
CA LYS A 28 -5.49 -16.82 -18.42
C LYS A 28 -5.98 -16.49 -17.01
N SER A 29 -6.58 -15.32 -16.84
CA SER A 29 -7.37 -15.03 -15.65
C SER A 29 -8.58 -15.97 -15.63
N PHE A 30 -8.77 -16.69 -14.52
CA PHE A 30 -9.92 -17.58 -14.36
C PHE A 30 -11.00 -16.85 -13.55
N PRO A 31 -12.23 -16.70 -14.07
CA PRO A 31 -13.35 -16.26 -13.25
C PRO A 31 -13.62 -17.31 -12.15
N VAL A 32 -13.98 -16.85 -10.95
CA VAL A 32 -14.17 -17.64 -9.72
C VAL A 32 -15.17 -18.81 -9.86
N ARG A 33 -15.94 -18.86 -10.95
CA ARG A 33 -16.79 -19.99 -11.33
C ARG A 33 -16.46 -20.47 -12.75
N SER A 34 -15.51 -21.40 -12.88
CA SER A 34 -15.35 -22.20 -14.09
C SER A 34 -15.83 -23.62 -13.82
N SER A 35 -16.59 -24.21 -14.75
CA SER A 35 -17.26 -25.51 -14.62
C SER A 35 -16.32 -26.73 -14.64
N LYS A 36 -15.01 -26.55 -14.43
CA LYS A 36 -13.99 -27.62 -14.51
C LYS A 36 -13.19 -27.84 -13.22
N SER A 37 -13.37 -27.02 -12.19
CA SER A 37 -12.71 -27.21 -10.89
C SER A 37 -13.55 -28.08 -9.98
N LYS A 38 -12.93 -29.03 -9.27
CA LYS A 38 -13.60 -29.77 -8.19
C LYS A 38 -14.13 -28.80 -7.14
N THR A 39 -15.32 -29.05 -6.61
CA THR A 39 -15.88 -28.27 -5.48
C THR A 39 -15.26 -28.72 -4.16
N LEU A 40 -15.43 -27.92 -3.10
CA LEU A 40 -15.01 -28.34 -1.75
C LEU A 40 -15.81 -29.55 -1.27
N ASP A 41 -17.10 -29.62 -1.61
CA ASP A 41 -17.97 -30.75 -1.27
C ASP A 41 -17.51 -32.04 -1.97
N GLU A 42 -17.01 -31.96 -3.20
CA GLU A 42 -16.44 -33.11 -3.92
C GLU A 42 -15.10 -33.58 -3.36
N LEU A 43 -14.37 -32.71 -2.67
CA LEU A 43 -13.10 -33.05 -2.00
C LEU A 43 -13.30 -33.55 -0.57
N ALA A 44 -14.41 -33.17 0.07
CA ALA A 44 -14.71 -33.55 1.44
C ALA A 44 -14.65 -35.08 1.63
N ASP A 45 -13.94 -35.52 2.67
CA ASP A 45 -13.72 -36.93 3.00
C ASP A 45 -13.03 -37.79 1.91
N GLN A 46 -12.50 -37.17 0.84
CA GLN A 46 -11.75 -37.83 -0.24
C GLN A 46 -10.24 -37.56 -0.18
N TRP A 47 -9.72 -37.07 0.94
CA TRP A 47 -8.31 -36.67 1.10
C TRP A 47 -7.33 -37.84 0.93
N GLU A 48 -7.69 -39.03 1.40
CA GLU A 48 -6.90 -40.26 1.23
C GLU A 48 -7.27 -41.01 -0.07
N ASN A 49 -8.38 -40.63 -0.71
CA ASN A 49 -9.01 -41.35 -1.81
C ASN A 49 -8.98 -40.54 -3.12
N GLY A 50 -7.77 -40.25 -3.60
CA GLY A 50 -7.59 -39.61 -4.92
C GLY A 50 -7.46 -38.09 -4.90
N PHE A 51 -7.27 -37.48 -3.72
CA PHE A 51 -6.69 -36.14 -3.66
C PHE A 51 -5.20 -36.21 -4.04
N THR A 52 -4.84 -35.43 -5.04
CA THR A 52 -3.44 -35.15 -5.36
C THR A 52 -3.37 -33.81 -6.07
N PHE A 53 -2.31 -33.04 -5.81
CA PHE A 53 -2.06 -31.84 -6.59
C PHE A 53 -1.58 -32.19 -7.99
N ALA A 54 -1.82 -31.30 -8.94
CA ALA A 54 -1.20 -31.42 -10.25
C ALA A 54 0.34 -31.33 -10.13
N PRO A 55 1.11 -32.06 -10.95
CA PRO A 55 2.57 -31.96 -10.95
C PRO A 55 3.06 -30.53 -11.21
N ILE A 56 4.12 -30.13 -10.51
CA ILE A 56 4.76 -28.82 -10.66
C ILE A 56 6.28 -28.95 -10.49
N ARG A 57 7.04 -28.04 -11.12
CA ARG A 57 8.49 -27.86 -10.92
C ARG A 57 8.76 -26.50 -10.30
N GLU A 58 9.74 -26.43 -9.40
CA GLU A 58 10.08 -25.23 -8.61
C GLU A 58 10.33 -24.00 -9.50
N SER A 59 11.01 -24.21 -10.63
CA SER A 59 11.30 -23.13 -11.59
C SER A 59 10.06 -22.54 -12.26
N GLN A 60 8.95 -23.28 -12.34
CA GLN A 60 7.67 -22.74 -12.81
C GLN A 60 7.11 -21.72 -11.81
N VAL A 61 7.23 -22.00 -10.50
CA VAL A 61 6.78 -21.08 -9.44
C VAL A 61 7.67 -19.84 -9.40
N SER A 62 8.99 -20.00 -9.41
CA SER A 62 9.94 -18.87 -9.47
C SER A 62 9.65 -17.95 -10.66
N ARG A 63 9.56 -18.50 -11.87
CA ARG A 63 9.24 -17.73 -13.09
C ARG A 63 7.85 -17.11 -13.06
N ALA A 64 6.86 -17.77 -12.46
CA ALA A 64 5.50 -17.25 -12.36
C ALA A 64 5.45 -15.99 -11.49
N MET A 65 6.17 -15.96 -10.37
CA MET A 65 6.24 -14.82 -9.48
C MET A 65 7.08 -13.68 -10.07
N THR A 66 8.31 -13.99 -10.49
CA THR A 66 9.24 -12.95 -11.01
C THR A 66 8.68 -12.28 -12.25
N ARG A 67 8.13 -13.03 -13.21
CA ARG A 67 7.52 -12.42 -14.41
C ARG A 67 6.43 -11.40 -14.07
N ARG A 68 5.58 -11.70 -13.07
CA ARG A 68 4.50 -10.80 -12.66
C ARG A 68 5.05 -9.59 -11.91
N TYR A 69 5.93 -9.82 -10.94
CA TYR A 69 6.49 -8.74 -10.14
C TYR A 69 7.31 -7.75 -10.99
N PHE A 70 8.11 -8.25 -11.93
CA PHE A 70 8.87 -7.39 -12.85
C PHE A 70 7.99 -6.69 -13.89
N ASN A 71 6.89 -7.30 -14.32
CA ASN A 71 5.88 -6.61 -15.12
C ASN A 71 5.19 -5.48 -14.34
N ASP A 72 4.93 -5.70 -13.04
CA ASP A 72 4.39 -4.65 -12.16
C ASP A 72 5.43 -3.53 -11.98
N LEU A 73 6.71 -3.85 -11.75
CA LEU A 73 7.78 -2.86 -11.65
C LEU A 73 7.91 -2.02 -12.92
N ASP A 74 7.87 -2.64 -14.09
CA ASP A 74 7.91 -1.94 -15.38
C ASP A 74 6.68 -1.03 -15.57
N ASN A 75 5.48 -1.58 -15.37
CA ASN A 75 4.23 -0.85 -15.58
C ASN A 75 4.03 0.32 -14.60
N TYR A 76 4.49 0.19 -13.35
CA TYR A 76 4.32 1.19 -12.30
C TYR A 76 5.55 2.07 -12.05
N ALA A 77 6.67 1.87 -12.75
CA ALA A 77 7.79 2.81 -12.71
C ALA A 77 7.36 4.24 -13.07
N GLU A 78 6.38 4.37 -13.99
CA GLU A 78 5.62 5.59 -14.26
C GLU A 78 4.16 5.38 -13.80
N SER A 79 3.82 5.88 -12.61
CA SER A 79 2.47 5.78 -12.04
C SER A 79 1.68 7.08 -12.21
N ASP A 80 0.35 7.01 -12.23
CA ASP A 80 -0.48 8.22 -12.19
C ASP A 80 -0.56 8.75 -10.74
N ILE A 81 -0.72 7.85 -9.78
CA ILE A 81 -0.83 8.20 -8.35
C ILE A 81 0.03 7.22 -7.54
N VAL A 82 0.82 7.75 -6.60
CA VAL A 82 1.49 6.94 -5.57
C VAL A 82 0.87 7.22 -4.21
N ILE A 83 0.53 6.18 -3.46
CA ILE A 83 0.07 6.27 -2.07
C ILE A 83 1.12 5.66 -1.16
N VAL A 84 1.64 6.42 -0.20
CA VAL A 84 2.67 5.99 0.75
C VAL A 84 2.02 5.66 2.10
N GLY A 85 2.13 4.39 2.48
CA GLY A 85 1.50 3.81 3.67
C GLY A 85 0.10 3.26 3.40
N ALA A 86 -0.06 1.95 3.54
CA ALA A 86 -1.32 1.22 3.41
C ALA A 86 -2.05 1.09 4.75
N GLY A 87 -2.07 2.16 5.55
CA GLY A 87 -2.90 2.25 6.76
C GLY A 87 -4.38 2.48 6.44
N SER A 88 -5.22 2.65 7.46
CA SER A 88 -6.66 2.92 7.29
C SER A 88 -6.94 4.13 6.38
N CYS A 89 -6.18 5.22 6.52
CA CYS A 89 -6.32 6.39 5.66
C CYS A 89 -5.89 6.10 4.21
N GLY A 90 -4.68 5.57 4.01
CA GLY A 90 -4.15 5.27 2.67
C GLY A 90 -4.99 4.26 1.89
N LEU A 91 -5.46 3.20 2.56
CA LEU A 91 -6.39 2.24 1.96
C LEU A 91 -7.76 2.86 1.65
N SER A 92 -8.25 3.78 2.47
CA SER A 92 -9.51 4.50 2.19
C SER A 92 -9.34 5.41 0.97
N THR A 93 -8.21 6.12 0.86
CA THR A 93 -7.85 6.90 -0.32
C THR A 93 -7.79 6.03 -1.57
N ALA A 94 -7.10 4.89 -1.50
CA ALA A 94 -6.96 3.94 -2.60
C ALA A 94 -8.32 3.39 -3.06
N TYR A 95 -9.20 3.04 -2.12
CA TYR A 95 -10.53 2.54 -2.41
C TYR A 95 -11.37 3.57 -3.18
N MET A 96 -11.36 4.83 -2.73
CA MET A 96 -12.10 5.90 -3.37
C MET A 96 -11.54 6.23 -4.76
N LEU A 97 -10.21 6.31 -4.91
CA LEU A 97 -9.56 6.59 -6.20
C LEU A 97 -9.73 5.45 -7.20
N GLY A 98 -9.55 4.19 -6.77
CA GLY A 98 -9.73 3.02 -7.62
C GLY A 98 -11.14 2.92 -8.20
N LYS A 99 -12.16 3.24 -7.39
CA LYS A 99 -13.56 3.30 -7.81
C LYS A 99 -13.84 4.47 -8.76
N ALA A 100 -13.31 5.66 -8.47
CA ALA A 100 -13.62 6.88 -9.21
C ALA A 100 -12.86 7.01 -10.55
N ARG A 101 -11.65 6.46 -10.63
CA ARG A 101 -10.72 6.59 -11.76
C ARG A 101 -10.11 5.25 -12.14
N PRO A 102 -10.90 4.30 -12.66
CA PRO A 102 -10.40 3.00 -13.10
C PRO A 102 -9.38 3.09 -14.25
N ASP A 103 -9.25 4.26 -14.88
CA ASP A 103 -8.28 4.58 -15.93
C ASP A 103 -6.87 4.91 -15.39
N LEU A 104 -6.72 5.25 -14.11
CA LEU A 104 -5.46 5.70 -13.53
C LEU A 104 -4.68 4.57 -12.84
N LYS A 105 -3.37 4.52 -13.05
CA LYS A 105 -2.46 3.58 -12.37
C LYS A 105 -2.12 4.07 -10.96
N ILE A 106 -2.52 3.31 -9.95
CA ILE A 106 -2.33 3.64 -8.54
C ILE A 106 -1.35 2.64 -7.90
N ALA A 107 -0.14 3.11 -7.56
CA ALA A 107 0.83 2.34 -6.79
C ALA A 107 0.68 2.64 -5.29
N ILE A 108 0.53 1.61 -4.47
CA ILE A 108 0.56 1.71 -3.01
C ILE A 108 1.89 1.16 -2.52
N ILE A 109 2.66 1.98 -1.81
CA ILE A 109 3.96 1.61 -1.24
C ILE A 109 3.79 1.44 0.27
N GLU A 110 3.99 0.22 0.76
CA GLU A 110 3.84 -0.13 2.17
C GLU A 110 5.11 -0.74 2.72
N ALA A 111 5.66 -0.10 3.76
CA ALA A 111 6.93 -0.53 4.36
C ALA A 111 6.81 -1.92 5.01
N SER A 112 5.69 -2.22 5.67
CA SER A 112 5.51 -3.50 6.34
C SER A 112 5.24 -4.62 5.35
N VAL A 113 5.55 -5.86 5.73
CA VAL A 113 5.07 -7.04 4.99
C VAL A 113 3.55 -7.08 4.99
N SER A 114 2.93 -6.81 6.13
CA SER A 114 1.46 -6.78 6.29
C SER A 114 0.94 -5.34 6.15
N PRO A 115 0.09 -5.03 5.15
CA PRO A 115 -0.61 -3.74 5.10
C PRO A 115 -1.66 -3.63 6.22
N GLY A 116 -2.30 -2.47 6.32
CA GLY A 116 -3.34 -2.15 7.31
C GLY A 116 -2.88 -1.19 8.41
N GLY A 117 -1.56 -1.00 8.58
CA GLY A 117 -0.99 -0.13 9.60
C GLY A 117 -1.52 -0.46 11.00
N GLY A 118 -1.90 0.56 11.76
CA GLY A 118 -2.47 0.40 13.11
C GLY A 118 -3.92 -0.08 13.17
N ALA A 119 -4.60 -0.32 12.04
CA ALA A 119 -6.03 -0.63 12.00
C ALA A 119 -6.36 -2.12 12.17
N TRP A 120 -5.46 -2.91 12.74
CA TRP A 120 -5.70 -4.31 13.10
C TRP A 120 -6.33 -4.47 14.48
N LEU A 121 -6.23 -3.43 15.32
CA LEU A 121 -6.70 -3.43 16.71
C LEU A 121 -7.43 -2.10 17.01
N GLY A 122 -8.18 -2.09 18.11
CA GLY A 122 -8.63 -0.89 18.78
C GLY A 122 -7.56 -0.37 19.76
N GLY A 123 -7.99 0.25 20.85
CA GLY A 123 -7.07 0.69 21.90
C GLY A 123 -6.53 -0.46 22.76
N GLN A 124 -5.28 -0.36 23.20
CA GLN A 124 -4.69 -1.26 24.22
C GLN A 124 -4.82 -2.76 23.90
N LEU A 125 -4.63 -3.12 22.62
CA LEU A 125 -4.77 -4.50 22.11
C LEU A 125 -6.21 -5.08 22.14
N PHE A 126 -7.22 -4.28 22.46
CA PHE A 126 -8.61 -4.67 22.28
C PHE A 126 -9.01 -4.67 20.81
N SER A 127 -10.15 -5.27 20.48
CA SER A 127 -10.53 -5.57 19.10
C SER A 127 -11.44 -4.55 18.44
N ALA A 128 -12.41 -4.00 19.19
CA ALA A 128 -13.47 -3.17 18.65
C ALA A 128 -12.94 -1.89 18.00
N MET A 129 -13.51 -1.53 16.84
CA MET A 129 -13.16 -0.31 16.11
C MET A 129 -14.33 0.65 16.16
N VAL A 130 -14.14 1.75 16.88
CA VAL A 130 -15.13 2.82 17.02
C VAL A 130 -14.96 3.82 15.89
N MET A 131 -16.08 4.22 15.27
CA MET A 131 -16.13 5.31 14.30
C MET A 131 -17.28 6.25 14.63
N ARG A 132 -16.97 7.52 14.88
CA ARG A 132 -18.00 8.57 15.07
C ARG A 132 -18.72 8.88 13.76
N LYS A 133 -20.01 9.18 13.84
CA LYS A 133 -20.81 9.59 12.67
C LYS A 133 -20.32 10.95 12.15
N PRO A 134 -20.31 11.19 10.82
CA PRO A 134 -20.94 10.39 9.77
C PRO A 134 -20.00 9.37 9.08
N ALA A 135 -18.96 8.84 9.76
CA ALA A 135 -18.03 7.87 9.14
C ALA A 135 -18.66 6.50 8.85
N ASP A 136 -19.82 6.20 9.45
CA ASP A 136 -20.68 5.05 9.13
C ASP A 136 -21.14 5.04 7.66
N ALA A 137 -21.20 6.20 7.00
CA ALA A 137 -21.42 6.27 5.55
C ALA A 137 -20.35 5.52 4.75
N PHE A 138 -19.08 5.59 5.17
CA PHE A 138 -17.99 4.86 4.53
C PHE A 138 -18.09 3.35 4.80
N LEU A 139 -18.45 2.95 6.02
CA LEU A 139 -18.69 1.54 6.36
C LEU A 139 -19.83 0.95 5.52
N THR A 140 -20.89 1.74 5.31
CA THR A 140 -22.03 1.37 4.48
C THR A 140 -21.62 1.18 3.01
N ASP A 141 -20.86 2.11 2.42
CA ASP A 141 -20.35 1.96 1.05
C ASP A 141 -19.41 0.75 0.92
N LEU A 142 -18.60 0.51 1.95
CA LEU A 142 -17.68 -0.63 1.99
C LEU A 142 -18.41 -1.97 2.23
N GLY A 143 -19.59 -1.96 2.84
CA GLY A 143 -20.33 -3.17 3.23
C GLY A 143 -19.77 -3.85 4.48
N VAL A 144 -19.20 -3.08 5.41
CA VAL A 144 -18.74 -3.58 6.72
C VAL A 144 -19.86 -3.40 7.74
N PRO A 145 -20.34 -4.48 8.40
CA PRO A 145 -21.37 -4.38 9.42
C PRO A 145 -20.83 -3.71 10.68
N PHE A 146 -21.71 -2.99 11.37
CA PHE A 146 -21.43 -2.30 12.62
C PHE A 146 -22.66 -2.27 13.51
N ASP A 147 -22.44 -2.10 14.81
CA ASP A 147 -23.47 -1.83 15.80
C ASP A 147 -23.62 -0.30 15.95
N ASP A 148 -24.85 0.21 15.89
CA ASP A 148 -25.14 1.65 16.00
C ASP A 148 -25.40 2.04 17.47
N GLU A 149 -24.60 2.97 17.99
CA GLU A 149 -24.61 3.43 19.39
C GLU A 149 -25.02 4.92 19.50
N GLY A 150 -25.71 5.46 18.48
CA GLY A 150 -26.15 6.85 18.43
C GLY A 150 -25.17 7.73 17.67
N ASP A 151 -24.31 8.48 18.37
CA ASP A 151 -23.35 9.42 17.75
C ASP A 151 -22.11 8.72 17.16
N PHE A 152 -21.97 7.43 17.41
CA PHE A 152 -20.90 6.59 16.87
C PHE A 152 -21.41 5.18 16.58
N VAL A 153 -20.59 4.43 15.84
CA VAL A 153 -20.83 3.03 15.51
C VAL A 153 -19.61 2.19 15.87
N VAL A 154 -19.81 0.90 16.07
CA VAL A 154 -18.75 -0.03 16.48
C VAL A 154 -18.67 -1.19 15.49
N VAL A 155 -17.54 -1.31 14.81
CA VAL A 155 -17.20 -2.52 14.06
C VAL A 155 -16.67 -3.54 15.05
N LYS A 156 -17.24 -4.75 15.05
CA LYS A 156 -16.92 -5.83 16.01
C LYS A 156 -15.42 -6.10 16.18
N HIS A 157 -14.65 -5.92 15.10
CA HIS A 157 -13.20 -6.04 15.12
C HIS A 157 -12.59 -5.12 14.06
N ALA A 158 -11.56 -4.36 14.43
CA ALA A 158 -10.76 -3.53 13.51
C ALA A 158 -10.27 -4.31 12.27
N ALA A 159 -9.85 -5.57 12.46
CA ALA A 159 -9.48 -6.48 11.38
C ALA A 159 -10.59 -6.73 10.35
N LEU A 160 -11.87 -6.70 10.74
CA LEU A 160 -12.99 -6.87 9.79
C LEU A 160 -13.05 -5.69 8.82
N PHE A 161 -12.94 -4.46 9.34
CA PHE A 161 -12.85 -3.26 8.51
C PHE A 161 -11.64 -3.33 7.57
N THR A 162 -10.46 -3.56 8.14
CA THR A 162 -9.19 -3.51 7.40
C THR A 162 -9.09 -4.59 6.34
N SER A 163 -9.45 -5.84 6.65
CA SER A 163 -9.42 -6.94 5.67
C SER A 163 -10.45 -6.77 4.56
N THR A 164 -11.65 -6.26 4.88
CA THR A 164 -12.69 -5.98 3.87
C THR A 164 -12.24 -4.86 2.93
N LEU A 165 -11.75 -3.75 3.48
CA LEU A 165 -11.21 -2.63 2.72
C LEU A 165 -10.06 -3.07 1.83
N LEU A 166 -9.07 -3.77 2.40
CA LEU A 166 -7.92 -4.29 1.66
C LEU A 166 -8.36 -5.22 0.53
N SER A 167 -9.30 -6.13 0.78
CA SER A 167 -9.80 -7.05 -0.25
C SER A 167 -10.46 -6.31 -1.41
N LYS A 168 -11.21 -5.23 -1.16
CA LYS A 168 -11.81 -4.42 -2.23
C LYS A 168 -10.78 -3.58 -2.96
N VAL A 169 -9.81 -3.01 -2.24
CA VAL A 169 -8.71 -2.25 -2.86
C VAL A 169 -7.90 -3.14 -3.80
N LEU A 170 -7.53 -4.35 -3.37
CA LEU A 170 -6.73 -5.29 -4.16
C LEU A 170 -7.49 -5.96 -5.31
N SER A 171 -8.82 -5.82 -5.36
CA SER A 171 -9.61 -6.35 -6.48
C SER A 171 -9.74 -5.35 -7.64
N PHE A 172 -9.35 -4.09 -7.45
CA PHE A 172 -9.30 -3.12 -8.54
C PHE A 172 -8.15 -3.43 -9.50
N PRO A 173 -8.39 -3.50 -10.82
CA PRO A 173 -7.36 -3.87 -11.81
C PRO A 173 -6.28 -2.80 -11.99
N ASN A 174 -6.54 -1.57 -11.55
CA ASN A 174 -5.66 -0.41 -11.71
C ASN A 174 -4.87 -0.06 -10.43
N ILE A 175 -4.92 -0.93 -9.41
CA ILE A 175 -4.18 -0.76 -8.16
C ILE A 175 -3.12 -1.85 -8.02
N LYS A 176 -1.90 -1.45 -7.64
CA LYS A 176 -0.84 -2.36 -7.24
C LYS A 176 -0.35 -2.04 -5.84
N LEU A 177 -0.31 -3.07 -4.99
CA LEU A 177 0.36 -3.00 -3.68
C LEU A 177 1.79 -3.52 -3.79
N PHE A 178 2.75 -2.67 -3.45
CA PHE A 178 4.15 -2.99 -3.18
C PHE A 178 4.37 -2.92 -1.66
N ASN A 179 4.01 -4.00 -0.97
CA ASN A 179 4.34 -4.20 0.44
C ASN A 179 5.81 -4.64 0.61
N ALA A 180 6.32 -4.60 1.84
CA ALA A 180 7.74 -4.76 2.15
C ALA A 180 8.68 -3.78 1.41
N THR A 181 8.15 -2.64 0.98
CA THR A 181 8.84 -1.61 0.21
C THR A 181 8.70 -0.28 0.93
N ALA A 182 9.82 0.33 1.33
CA ALA A 182 9.83 1.62 2.00
C ALA A 182 10.04 2.74 0.98
N VAL A 183 9.47 3.91 1.28
CA VAL A 183 9.88 5.17 0.64
C VAL A 183 10.96 5.79 1.52
N GLU A 184 12.13 6.06 0.94
CA GLU A 184 13.28 6.63 1.65
C GLU A 184 13.66 8.05 1.18
N ASP A 185 13.11 8.50 0.06
CA ASP A 185 13.16 9.90 -0.38
C ASP A 185 12.00 10.25 -1.34
N LEU A 186 11.89 11.52 -1.72
CA LEU A 186 10.93 12.04 -2.67
C LEU A 186 11.64 12.49 -3.96
N ILE A 187 11.04 12.19 -5.11
CA ILE A 187 11.50 12.74 -6.38
C ILE A 187 10.99 14.18 -6.48
N THR A 188 11.89 15.13 -6.74
CA THR A 188 11.55 16.57 -6.76
C THR A 188 11.83 17.22 -8.11
N ARG A 189 11.12 18.30 -8.40
CA ARG A 189 11.27 19.12 -9.61
C ARG A 189 11.09 20.59 -9.27
N GLN A 190 11.80 21.47 -9.96
CA GLN A 190 11.55 22.91 -9.86
C GLN A 190 10.46 23.30 -10.85
N ASN A 191 9.48 24.05 -10.38
CA ASN A 191 8.51 24.74 -11.21
C ASN A 191 9.12 26.02 -11.79
N SER A 192 8.44 26.60 -12.79
CA SER A 192 8.89 27.83 -13.46
C SER A 192 8.97 29.05 -12.53
N ASP A 193 8.23 29.05 -11.44
CA ASP A 193 8.23 30.10 -10.40
C ASP A 193 9.31 29.87 -9.32
N GLY A 194 10.15 28.85 -9.48
CA GLY A 194 11.21 28.48 -8.54
C GLY A 194 10.72 27.63 -7.36
N THR A 195 9.42 27.34 -7.25
CA THR A 195 8.90 26.44 -6.20
C THR A 195 9.25 25.00 -6.48
N LEU A 196 9.42 24.19 -5.44
CA LEU A 196 9.67 22.75 -5.57
C LEU A 196 8.34 21.99 -5.62
N ARG A 197 8.27 21.01 -6.51
CA ARG A 197 7.15 20.09 -6.69
C ARG A 197 7.62 18.65 -6.44
N ILE A 198 6.77 17.86 -5.79
CA ILE A 198 6.96 16.41 -5.67
C ILE A 198 6.47 15.74 -6.96
N ALA A 199 7.27 14.80 -7.48
CA ALA A 199 7.08 14.18 -8.79
C ALA A 199 7.31 12.66 -8.77
N GLY A 200 7.22 12.05 -7.57
CA GLY A 200 7.40 10.62 -7.37
C GLY A 200 8.09 10.30 -6.03
N VAL A 201 8.48 9.04 -5.88
CA VAL A 201 9.07 8.49 -4.67
C VAL A 201 10.35 7.71 -4.98
N VAL A 202 11.27 7.73 -4.03
CA VAL A 202 12.48 6.92 -4.03
C VAL A 202 12.24 5.76 -3.08
N THR A 203 12.38 4.54 -3.59
CA THR A 203 11.93 3.31 -2.92
C THR A 203 13.06 2.33 -2.71
N ASN A 204 12.98 1.55 -1.65
CA ASN A 204 13.83 0.38 -1.49
C ASN A 204 13.06 -0.74 -0.78
N TRP A 205 13.63 -1.94 -0.71
CA TRP A 205 13.13 -2.94 0.21
C TRP A 205 13.26 -2.40 1.64
N THR A 206 12.23 -2.58 2.47
CA THR A 206 12.23 -2.01 3.82
C THR A 206 13.42 -2.47 4.65
N LEU A 207 13.83 -3.74 4.49
CA LEU A 207 15.02 -4.26 5.17
C LEU A 207 16.30 -3.56 4.71
N VAL A 208 16.41 -3.21 3.42
CA VAL A 208 17.56 -2.44 2.93
C VAL A 208 17.57 -1.06 3.59
N THR A 209 16.43 -0.36 3.60
CA THR A 209 16.31 0.96 4.23
C THR A 209 16.63 0.95 5.73
N MET A 210 16.32 -0.14 6.45
CA MET A 210 16.64 -0.26 7.90
C MET A 210 18.09 -0.65 8.19
N HIS A 211 18.87 -1.05 7.17
CA HIS A 211 20.19 -1.65 7.32
C HIS A 211 21.25 -0.96 6.42
N HIS A 212 21.08 0.33 6.12
CA HIS A 212 22.04 1.13 5.33
C HIS A 212 23.44 1.18 5.95
N ASP A 213 23.56 1.08 7.29
CA ASP A 213 24.85 1.10 8.00
C ASP A 213 25.48 -0.30 8.16
N ASP A 214 24.75 -1.38 7.85
CA ASP A 214 25.18 -2.75 8.13
C ASP A 214 25.85 -3.43 6.93
N GLN A 215 25.80 -2.82 5.75
CA GLN A 215 26.32 -3.35 4.49
C GLN A 215 27.03 -2.25 3.68
N SER A 216 27.60 -2.61 2.52
CA SER A 216 27.97 -1.59 1.52
C SER A 216 26.72 -0.87 1.03
N CYS A 217 26.87 0.36 0.50
CA CYS A 217 25.75 1.15 0.01
C CYS A 217 24.88 0.36 -0.99
N MET A 218 23.56 0.40 -0.77
CA MET A 218 22.55 -0.28 -1.58
C MET A 218 21.59 0.76 -2.13
N ASP A 219 21.88 1.26 -3.32
CA ASP A 219 21.11 2.35 -3.92
C ASP A 219 19.61 2.01 -4.05
N PRO A 220 18.73 3.04 -3.92
CA PRO A 220 17.29 2.87 -4.15
C PRO A 220 16.91 2.61 -5.61
N ASN A 221 15.64 2.28 -5.78
CA ASN A 221 14.90 2.39 -7.04
C ASN A 221 13.94 3.60 -7.01
N THR A 222 13.24 3.89 -8.11
CA THR A 222 12.39 5.08 -8.26
C THR A 222 11.04 4.77 -8.89
N ILE A 223 10.01 5.51 -8.45
CA ILE A 223 8.69 5.53 -9.10
C ILE A 223 8.31 6.99 -9.35
N ASN A 224 8.16 7.34 -10.62
CA ASN A 224 7.66 8.64 -11.06
C ASN A 224 6.14 8.70 -10.88
N ALA A 225 5.63 9.83 -10.40
CA ALA A 225 4.21 10.10 -10.35
C ALA A 225 3.92 11.61 -10.30
N PRO A 226 2.92 12.12 -11.04
CA PRO A 226 2.55 13.52 -10.95
C PRO A 226 2.01 13.89 -9.57
N ILE A 227 1.43 12.93 -8.83
CA ILE A 227 0.91 13.16 -7.48
C ILE A 227 1.23 12.00 -6.54
N VAL A 228 1.65 12.37 -5.33
CA VAL A 228 1.91 11.47 -4.21
C VAL A 228 0.92 11.78 -3.10
N VAL A 229 0.34 10.75 -2.49
CA VAL A 229 -0.47 10.84 -1.27
C VAL A 229 0.31 10.22 -0.13
N SER A 230 0.66 10.98 0.89
CA SER A 230 1.33 10.47 2.08
C SER A 230 0.36 10.25 3.23
N THR A 231 0.31 9.01 3.70
CA THR A 231 -0.55 8.54 4.79
C THR A 231 0.23 7.61 5.72
N THR A 232 1.48 7.97 6.03
CA THR A 232 2.44 7.13 6.79
C THR A 232 2.18 7.10 8.30
N GLY A 233 1.12 7.74 8.76
CA GLY A 233 0.79 7.84 10.18
C GLY A 233 1.78 8.71 10.94
N HIS A 234 1.88 8.50 12.25
CA HIS A 234 2.73 9.29 13.14
C HIS A 234 3.72 8.45 13.98
N ASP A 235 3.50 7.14 14.04
CA ASP A 235 4.24 6.21 14.89
C ASP A 235 5.32 5.44 14.11
N GLY A 236 6.26 4.86 14.86
CA GLY A 236 7.25 3.92 14.33
C GLY A 236 8.37 4.57 13.51
N PRO A 237 9.32 3.75 13.00
CA PRO A 237 10.51 4.24 12.31
C PRO A 237 10.20 4.99 11.00
N PHE A 238 9.07 4.67 10.35
CA PHE A 238 8.63 5.29 9.10
C PHE A 238 7.48 6.30 9.26
N GLY A 239 7.06 6.58 10.50
CA GLY A 239 5.95 7.48 10.78
C GLY A 239 6.24 8.91 10.35
N ALA A 240 5.26 9.54 9.71
CA ALA A 240 5.32 10.92 9.23
C ALA A 240 6.51 11.20 8.28
N PHE A 241 6.85 10.21 7.45
CA PHE A 241 8.06 10.24 6.62
C PHE A 241 8.09 11.45 5.68
N CYS A 242 7.08 11.63 4.84
CA CYS A 242 7.13 12.65 3.78
C CYS A 242 7.17 14.05 4.38
N VAL A 243 6.43 14.29 5.47
CA VAL A 243 6.39 15.61 6.12
C VAL A 243 7.69 15.93 6.87
N LYS A 244 8.32 14.93 7.51
CA LYS A 244 9.69 15.08 8.04
C LYS A 244 10.68 15.37 6.92
N ARG A 245 10.51 14.70 5.76
CA ARG A 245 11.37 14.93 4.60
C ARG A 245 11.23 16.35 4.05
N LEU A 246 10.02 16.92 4.00
CA LEU A 246 9.81 18.32 3.62
C LEU A 246 10.59 19.31 4.50
N VAL A 247 10.68 19.06 5.83
CA VAL A 247 11.51 19.88 6.72
C VAL A 247 12.99 19.77 6.35
N SER A 248 13.49 18.55 6.17
CA SER A 248 14.91 18.33 5.83
C SER A 248 15.30 18.92 4.47
N MET A 249 14.35 19.01 3.54
CA MET A 249 14.51 19.66 2.23
C MET A 249 14.21 21.17 2.27
N GLN A 250 13.98 21.75 3.45
CA GLN A 250 13.70 23.18 3.65
C GLN A 250 12.47 23.69 2.87
N GLN A 251 11.50 22.80 2.62
CA GLN A 251 10.23 23.16 1.96
C GLN A 251 9.16 23.63 2.97
N ILE A 252 9.31 23.22 4.23
CA ILE A 252 8.58 23.78 5.36
C ILE A 252 9.57 24.05 6.50
N GLU A 253 9.35 25.12 7.27
CA GLU A 253 10.29 25.55 8.31
C GLU A 253 10.49 24.49 9.40
N LYS A 254 9.38 23.91 9.86
CA LYS A 254 9.34 22.90 10.93
C LYS A 254 8.00 22.18 10.92
N LEU A 255 7.95 21.06 11.63
CA LEU A 255 6.69 20.40 11.97
C LEU A 255 5.93 21.19 13.03
N GLY A 256 4.60 21.18 12.94
CA GLY A 256 3.73 21.64 14.02
C GLY A 256 3.84 20.74 15.25
N GLY A 257 4.01 19.43 15.03
CA GLY A 257 4.15 18.40 16.06
C GLY A 257 2.80 17.98 16.65
N MET A 258 2.47 16.69 16.56
CA MET A 258 1.23 16.13 17.11
C MET A 258 1.03 16.53 18.59
N ARG A 259 -0.17 16.99 18.94
CA ARG A 259 -0.53 17.46 20.29
C ARG A 259 -1.15 16.36 21.15
N GLY A 260 -1.54 16.72 22.37
CA GLY A 260 -2.26 15.85 23.30
C GLY A 260 -3.55 15.28 22.71
N LEU A 261 -4.12 14.27 23.38
CA LEU A 261 -5.33 13.61 22.93
C LEU A 261 -6.56 14.46 23.22
N ASP A 262 -7.32 14.78 22.17
CA ASP A 262 -8.66 15.38 22.23
C ASP A 262 -9.44 14.94 20.98
N MET A 263 -10.31 13.94 21.14
CA MET A 263 -11.05 13.33 20.03
C MET A 263 -11.96 14.32 19.29
N ASN A 264 -12.57 15.27 20.01
CA ASN A 264 -13.56 16.18 19.44
C ASN A 264 -12.89 17.15 18.46
N THR A 265 -11.75 17.70 18.84
CA THR A 265 -11.01 18.65 18.00
C THR A 265 -10.14 17.93 16.97
N ALA A 266 -9.54 16.79 17.32
CA ALA A 266 -8.64 16.03 16.45
C ALA A 266 -9.32 15.56 15.17
N GLU A 267 -10.43 14.83 15.29
CA GLU A 267 -11.04 14.17 14.12
C GLU A 267 -11.49 15.18 13.06
N ASP A 268 -12.18 16.24 13.50
CA ASP A 268 -12.59 17.37 12.66
C ASP A 268 -11.40 18.03 11.98
N ALA A 269 -10.35 18.32 12.75
CA ALA A 269 -9.19 19.03 12.24
C ALA A 269 -8.39 18.22 11.21
N ILE A 270 -8.31 16.89 11.37
CA ILE A 270 -7.62 16.02 10.42
C ILE A 270 -8.42 15.92 9.11
N VAL A 271 -9.73 15.67 9.18
CA VAL A 271 -10.55 15.56 7.96
C VAL A 271 -10.57 16.89 7.21
N LYS A 272 -10.90 18.01 7.88
CA LYS A 272 -11.06 19.32 7.23
C LYS A 272 -9.78 19.87 6.62
N ARG A 273 -8.62 19.50 7.16
CA ARG A 273 -7.31 20.04 6.70
C ARG A 273 -6.55 19.11 5.76
N THR A 274 -7.05 17.90 5.49
CA THR A 274 -6.45 17.01 4.49
C THR A 274 -6.41 17.70 3.13
N ARG A 275 -5.21 17.83 2.56
CA ARG A 275 -4.94 18.71 1.40
C ARG A 275 -3.62 18.39 0.71
N GLU A 276 -3.42 19.00 -0.45
CA GLU A 276 -2.09 19.19 -1.04
C GLU A 276 -1.27 20.17 -0.18
N VAL A 277 -0.24 19.66 0.51
CA VAL A 277 0.59 20.46 1.42
C VAL A 277 1.65 21.25 0.66
N VAL A 278 2.25 20.62 -0.35
CA VAL A 278 3.11 21.26 -1.35
C VAL A 278 2.72 20.71 -2.73
N PRO A 279 3.01 21.40 -3.84
CA PRO A 279 2.66 20.91 -5.17
C PRO A 279 3.11 19.45 -5.38
N GLY A 280 2.18 18.58 -5.76
CA GLY A 280 2.39 17.16 -6.00
C GLY A 280 2.35 16.26 -4.75
N LEU A 281 2.14 16.79 -3.54
CA LEU A 281 2.06 16.00 -2.30
C LEU A 281 0.80 16.30 -1.49
N VAL A 282 -0.15 15.38 -1.52
CA VAL A 282 -1.33 15.35 -0.65
C VAL A 282 -0.97 14.63 0.64
N VAL A 283 -1.33 15.19 1.79
CA VAL A 283 -1.10 14.58 3.10
C VAL A 283 -2.43 14.41 3.82
N GLY A 284 -2.66 13.20 4.35
CA GLY A 284 -3.86 12.86 5.10
C GLY A 284 -3.56 11.92 6.27
N GLY A 285 -4.62 11.56 6.98
CA GLY A 285 -4.54 10.73 8.18
C GLY A 285 -3.72 11.40 9.28
N MET A 286 -3.14 10.58 10.16
CA MET A 286 -2.38 11.12 11.28
C MET A 286 -1.04 11.76 10.93
N GLU A 287 -0.48 11.51 9.74
CA GLU A 287 0.72 12.24 9.30
C GLU A 287 0.46 13.74 9.20
N LEU A 288 -0.75 14.14 8.83
CA LEU A 288 -1.16 15.55 8.77
C LEU A 288 -1.11 16.22 10.15
N SER A 289 -1.30 15.45 11.23
CA SER A 289 -1.24 15.99 12.60
C SER A 289 0.14 16.54 12.94
N GLU A 290 1.20 15.97 12.37
CA GLU A 290 2.58 16.41 12.56
C GLU A 290 2.88 17.70 11.79
N VAL A 291 2.28 17.89 10.62
CA VAL A 291 2.38 19.15 9.85
C VAL A 291 1.66 20.27 10.59
N ASP A 292 0.38 20.05 10.91
CA ASP A 292 -0.51 21.10 11.36
C ASP A 292 -0.51 21.32 12.89
N GLY A 293 0.18 20.45 13.63
CA GLY A 293 0.15 20.45 15.09
C GLY A 293 -1.25 20.18 15.64
N ALA A 294 -1.94 19.17 15.09
CA ALA A 294 -3.27 18.77 15.52
C ALA A 294 -3.24 17.91 16.79
N ASN A 295 -4.33 17.90 17.55
CA ASN A 295 -4.57 16.87 18.55
C ASN A 295 -4.64 15.48 17.92
N ARG A 296 -4.33 14.45 18.71
CA ARG A 296 -4.56 13.05 18.33
C ARG A 296 -5.91 12.56 18.82
N MET A 297 -6.52 11.60 18.12
CA MET A 297 -7.81 11.02 18.54
C MET A 297 -7.69 9.71 19.31
N GLY A 298 -6.53 9.02 19.28
CA GLY A 298 -6.39 7.72 19.94
C GLY A 298 -7.26 6.64 19.28
N PRO A 299 -7.98 5.79 20.04
CA PRO A 299 -8.64 4.58 19.50
C PRO A 299 -10.01 4.83 18.84
N THR A 300 -10.13 5.85 17.98
CA THR A 300 -11.29 6.09 17.10
C THR A 300 -10.81 6.32 15.67
N PHE A 301 -11.54 5.80 14.69
CA PHE A 301 -11.04 5.64 13.32
C PHE A 301 -11.85 6.41 12.27
N GLY A 302 -12.89 7.13 12.67
CA GLY A 302 -13.76 7.87 11.74
C GLY A 302 -12.98 8.89 10.90
N ALA A 303 -12.10 9.66 11.55
CA ALA A 303 -11.23 10.60 10.86
C ALA A 303 -10.28 9.96 9.84
N MET A 304 -9.81 8.73 10.08
CA MET A 304 -8.89 8.08 9.13
C MET A 304 -9.62 7.69 7.84
N ALA A 305 -10.84 7.15 7.96
CA ALA A 305 -11.66 6.81 6.80
C ALA A 305 -12.02 8.09 6.01
N LEU A 306 -12.56 9.10 6.68
CA LEU A 306 -13.02 10.33 6.01
C LEU A 306 -11.87 11.24 5.54
N SER A 307 -10.71 11.20 6.22
CA SER A 307 -9.50 11.85 5.69
C SER A 307 -9.02 11.16 4.42
N GLY A 308 -9.12 9.83 4.31
CA GLY A 308 -8.80 9.14 3.06
C GLY A 308 -9.76 9.48 1.93
N VAL A 309 -11.06 9.58 2.22
CA VAL A 309 -12.06 10.11 1.28
C VAL A 309 -11.68 11.52 0.83
N LYS A 310 -11.33 12.39 1.77
CA LYS A 310 -10.93 13.76 1.47
C LYS A 310 -9.65 13.82 0.64
N ALA A 311 -8.65 13.01 0.95
CA ALA A 311 -7.40 12.94 0.19
C ALA A 311 -7.67 12.52 -1.27
N ALA A 312 -8.58 11.57 -1.51
CA ALA A 312 -8.99 11.21 -2.86
C ALA A 312 -9.64 12.39 -3.60
N GLU A 313 -10.50 13.18 -2.96
CA GLU A 313 -11.07 14.38 -3.57
C GLU A 313 -10.00 15.41 -3.95
N GLU A 314 -9.02 15.65 -3.05
CA GLU A 314 -7.95 16.61 -3.29
C GLU A 314 -7.04 16.16 -4.43
N VAL A 315 -6.73 14.86 -4.52
CA VAL A 315 -6.03 14.28 -5.66
C VAL A 315 -6.78 14.56 -6.96
N LEU A 316 -8.08 14.25 -7.01
CA LEU A 316 -8.87 14.42 -8.23
C LEU A 316 -8.98 15.88 -8.67
N LYS A 317 -8.97 16.83 -7.74
CA LYS A 317 -9.00 18.27 -8.06
C LYS A 317 -7.75 18.75 -8.79
N VAL A 318 -6.58 18.26 -8.38
CA VAL A 318 -5.29 18.78 -8.88
C VAL A 318 -4.60 17.85 -9.88
N PHE A 319 -5.11 16.63 -10.06
CA PHE A 319 -4.47 15.58 -10.87
C PHE A 319 -4.07 16.04 -12.27
N ASP A 320 -5.00 16.64 -13.03
CA ASP A 320 -4.73 17.03 -14.43
C ASP A 320 -3.69 18.15 -14.52
N GLU A 321 -3.68 19.08 -13.56
CA GLU A 321 -2.65 20.12 -13.47
C GLU A 321 -1.28 19.50 -13.21
N ARG A 322 -1.18 18.62 -12.21
CA ARG A 322 0.08 17.96 -11.86
C ARG A 322 0.57 17.04 -12.98
N LYS A 323 -0.34 16.32 -13.65
CA LYS A 323 -0.02 15.49 -14.82
C LYS A 323 0.55 16.32 -15.96
N LYS A 324 -0.05 17.48 -16.26
CA LYS A 324 0.47 18.40 -17.27
C LYS A 324 1.86 18.95 -16.90
N GLN A 325 2.09 19.28 -15.62
CA GLN A 325 3.39 19.74 -15.12
C GLN A 325 4.47 18.63 -15.13
N ASN A 326 4.06 17.36 -15.20
CA ASN A 326 4.94 16.20 -15.21
C ASN A 326 5.09 15.56 -16.59
N ALA A 327 4.48 16.14 -17.63
CA ALA A 327 4.69 15.71 -19.00
C ALA A 327 6.08 16.19 -19.46
N TYR A 328 7.02 15.25 -19.55
CA TYR A 328 8.35 15.45 -20.12
C TYR A 328 8.38 15.05 -21.59
#